data_AF-A0A2J8JXK1-F1
#
_entry.id   AF-A0A2J8JXK1-F1
#
_cell.length_a   1.000
_cell.length_b   1.000
_cell.length_c   1.000
_cell.angle_alpha   90.00
_cell.angle_beta   90.00
_cell.angle_gamma   90.00
#
_symmetry.space_group_name_H-M   'P 1'
#
loop_
_entity.id
_entity.type
_entity.pdbx_description
1 polymer ?
#
loop_
_entity_poly.entity_id
_entity_poly.type
_entity_poly.pdbx_seq_one_letter_code
_entity_poly.pdbx_strand_id
1 'polypeptide(L)'
;LPYLIDGTHKITQSNAILRYIARKHNLCGESEKEQIREDILENQFMQLAKLCYDPDFEKLKPEYLQALPEMLKLYSQFLGKQPWFLGDKITFVDFIAYDVLERNQVFEPSCLDAFPNLKDFISRFEVFPL
;
A
#
# COMPACT_ATOMS: atom_id res chain seq x y z
N LEU A 1 -14.70 -12.85 0.03
CA LEU A 1 -14.85 -11.73 0.97
C LEU A 1 -13.67 -10.79 0.74
N PRO A 2 -13.83 -9.46 0.85
CA PRO A 2 -14.98 -8.70 1.36
C PRO A 2 -16.09 -8.43 0.34
N TYR A 3 -17.20 -7.86 0.81
CA TYR A 3 -18.26 -7.22 0.02
C TYR A 3 -18.70 -5.92 0.69
N LEU A 4 -19.19 -4.94 -0.10
CA LEU A 4 -19.78 -3.68 0.34
C LEU A 4 -21.20 -3.57 -0.24
N ILE A 5 -22.15 -3.12 0.57
CA ILE A 5 -23.51 -2.77 0.14
C ILE A 5 -23.73 -1.29 0.47
N ASP A 6 -23.87 -0.44 -0.54
CA ASP A 6 -24.16 1.00 -0.41
C ASP A 6 -25.38 1.36 -1.28
N GLY A 7 -26.55 1.39 -0.64
CA GLY A 7 -27.84 1.56 -1.31
C GLY A 7 -28.12 0.44 -2.32
N THR A 8 -28.22 0.80 -3.60
CA THR A 8 -28.42 -0.17 -4.70
C THR A 8 -27.13 -0.84 -5.15
N HIS A 9 -25.95 -0.34 -4.76
CA HIS A 9 -24.67 -0.89 -5.17
C HIS A 9 -24.30 -2.06 -4.27
N LYS A 10 -23.99 -3.20 -4.90
CA LYS A 10 -23.46 -4.41 -4.24
C LYS A 10 -22.12 -4.74 -4.90
N ILE A 11 -21.04 -4.51 -4.18
CA ILE A 11 -19.68 -4.57 -4.73
C ILE A 11 -18.90 -5.65 -4.00
N THR A 12 -18.18 -6.46 -4.75
CA THR A 12 -17.23 -7.47 -4.26
C THR A 12 -15.85 -7.15 -4.82
N GLN A 13 -14.80 -7.76 -4.26
CA GLN A 13 -13.37 -7.45 -4.49
C GLN A 13 -12.91 -6.21 -3.72
N SER A 14 -11.86 -6.36 -2.91
CA SER A 14 -11.32 -5.29 -2.06
C SER A 14 -10.96 -4.04 -2.86
N ASN A 15 -10.26 -4.20 -3.98
CA ASN A 15 -9.81 -3.09 -4.83
C ASN A 15 -11.00 -2.36 -5.47
N ALA A 16 -12.02 -3.10 -5.93
CA ALA A 16 -13.23 -2.48 -6.50
C ALA A 16 -14.00 -1.69 -5.44
N ILE A 17 -14.09 -2.20 -4.21
CA ILE A 17 -14.69 -1.51 -3.07
C ILE A 17 -13.90 -0.23 -2.75
N LEU A 18 -12.57 -0.33 -2.67
CA LEU A 18 -11.71 0.80 -2.34
C LEU A 18 -11.78 1.90 -3.40
N ARG A 19 -11.70 1.55 -4.69
CA ARG A 19 -11.87 2.51 -5.80
C ARG A 19 -13.28 3.11 -5.86
N TYR A 20 -14.32 2.37 -5.46
CA TYR A 20 -15.68 2.92 -5.38
C TYR A 20 -15.78 4.03 -4.33
N ILE A 21 -15.27 3.76 -3.12
CA ILE A 21 -15.23 4.75 -2.03
C ILE A 21 -14.36 5.94 -2.45
N ALA A 22 -13.18 5.68 -3.02
CA ALA A 22 -12.26 6.73 -3.44
C ALA A 22 -12.88 7.71 -4.43
N ARG A 23 -13.57 7.20 -5.47
CA ARG A 23 -14.27 8.04 -6.44
C ARG A 23 -15.40 8.86 -5.83
N LYS A 24 -16.11 8.33 -4.82
CA LYS A 24 -17.19 9.05 -4.13
C LYS A 24 -16.68 10.25 -3.32
N HIS A 25 -15.40 10.23 -2.93
CA HIS A 25 -14.79 11.23 -2.05
C HIS A 25 -13.60 11.99 -2.69
N ASN A 26 -13.39 11.89 -4.00
CA ASN A 26 -12.28 12.53 -4.73
C ASN A 26 -10.88 12.14 -4.20
N LEU A 27 -10.70 10.84 -3.91
CA LEU A 27 -9.43 10.28 -3.40
C LEU A 27 -8.68 9.46 -4.47
N CYS A 28 -8.95 9.70 -5.74
CA CYS A 28 -8.25 9.10 -6.88
C CYS A 28 -7.29 10.11 -7.52
N GLY A 29 -6.34 9.62 -8.32
CA GLY A 29 -5.48 10.49 -9.14
C GLY A 29 -6.28 11.42 -10.07
N GLU A 30 -5.93 12.71 -10.07
CA GLU A 30 -6.59 13.76 -10.85
C GLU A 30 -5.97 13.92 -12.25
N SER A 31 -4.76 13.40 -12.46
CA SER A 31 -4.04 13.42 -13.74
C SER A 31 -3.71 12.02 -14.23
N GLU A 32 -3.51 11.86 -15.55
CA GLU A 32 -3.05 10.59 -16.15
C GLU A 32 -1.78 10.06 -15.47
N LYS A 33 -0.86 10.97 -15.14
CA LYS A 33 0.37 10.62 -14.43
C LYS A 33 0.08 10.05 -13.04
N GLU A 34 -0.87 10.62 -12.31
CA GLU A 34 -1.28 10.11 -11.00
C GLU A 34 -2.02 8.78 -11.10
N GLN A 35 -2.87 8.61 -12.11
CA GLN A 35 -3.60 7.36 -12.35
C GLN A 35 -2.66 6.20 -12.73
N ILE A 36 -1.64 6.46 -13.57
CA ILE A 36 -0.60 5.46 -13.85
C ILE A 36 0.14 5.06 -12.57
N ARG A 37 0.48 6.04 -11.72
CA ARG A 37 1.15 5.78 -10.44
C ARG A 37 0.25 5.01 -9.47
N GLU A 38 -1.03 5.34 -9.44
CA GLU A 38 -2.07 4.66 -8.68
C GLU A 38 -2.15 3.17 -9.08
N ASP A 39 -2.25 2.89 -10.38
CA ASP A 39 -2.36 1.53 -10.90
C ASP A 39 -1.11 0.68 -10.63
N ILE A 40 0.08 1.28 -10.64
CA ILE A 40 1.33 0.60 -10.29
C ILE A 40 1.32 0.17 -8.81
N LEU A 41 0.89 1.05 -7.91
CA LEU A 41 0.91 0.79 -6.46
C LEU A 41 -0.15 -0.22 -6.04
N GLU A 42 -1.34 -0.17 -6.64
CA GLU A 42 -2.44 -1.08 -6.30
C GLU A 42 -2.07 -2.56 -6.49
N ASN A 43 -1.22 -2.87 -7.48
CA ASN A 43 -0.85 -4.24 -7.83
C ASN A 43 0.19 -4.89 -6.89
N GLN A 44 0.74 -4.15 -5.92
CA GLN A 44 1.85 -4.64 -5.08
C GLN A 44 1.42 -5.45 -3.85
N PHE A 45 0.13 -5.45 -3.50
CA PHE A 45 -0.40 -6.04 -2.26
C PHE A 45 -0.23 -7.56 -2.13
N MET A 46 0.00 -8.26 -3.23
CA MET A 46 -0.16 -9.71 -3.29
C MET A 46 1.07 -10.51 -2.83
N GLN A 47 2.26 -9.91 -2.74
CA GLN A 47 3.49 -10.70 -2.56
C GLN A 47 3.62 -11.31 -1.15
N LEU A 48 3.47 -10.50 -0.10
CA LEU A 48 3.58 -10.97 1.28
C LEU A 48 2.47 -11.98 1.63
N ALA A 49 1.24 -11.71 1.18
CA ALA A 49 0.12 -12.61 1.42
C ALA A 49 0.35 -13.99 0.80
N LYS A 50 0.87 -14.05 -0.43
CA LYS A 50 1.20 -15.34 -1.08
C LYS A 50 2.24 -16.13 -0.30
N LEU A 51 3.28 -15.48 0.19
CA LEU A 51 4.31 -16.11 1.02
C LEU A 51 3.72 -16.71 2.30
N CYS A 52 2.94 -15.93 3.06
CA CYS A 52 2.46 -16.35 4.38
C CYS A 52 1.50 -17.56 4.37
N TYR A 53 0.84 -17.81 3.24
CA TYR A 53 -0.06 -18.96 3.09
C TYR A 53 0.55 -20.11 2.28
N ASP A 54 1.82 -20.00 1.88
CA ASP A 54 2.50 -21.05 1.14
C ASP A 54 2.92 -22.19 2.10
N PRO A 55 2.66 -23.47 1.77
CA PRO A 55 3.12 -24.60 2.59
C PRO A 55 4.63 -24.67 2.79
N ASP A 56 5.42 -24.10 1.87
CA ASP A 56 6.89 -24.02 1.94
C ASP A 56 7.38 -22.70 2.55
N PHE A 57 6.54 -21.97 3.30
CA PHE A 57 6.85 -20.68 3.93
C PHE A 57 8.26 -20.58 4.54
N GLU A 58 8.67 -21.54 5.36
CA GLU A 58 9.98 -21.53 6.04
C GLU A 58 11.17 -21.54 5.05
N LYS A 59 10.98 -22.14 3.87
CA LYS A 59 12.01 -22.18 2.81
C LYS A 59 12.01 -20.89 1.98
N LEU A 60 10.84 -20.29 1.78
CA LEU A 60 10.65 -19.11 0.94
C LEU A 60 10.92 -17.80 1.68
N LYS A 61 10.74 -17.79 3.01
CA LYS A 61 10.94 -16.60 3.86
C LYS A 61 12.33 -15.96 3.70
N PRO A 62 13.46 -16.70 3.69
CA PRO A 62 14.77 -16.10 3.51
C PRO A 62 14.92 -15.35 2.19
N GLU A 63 14.40 -15.91 1.09
CA GLU A 63 14.42 -15.26 -0.23
C GLU A 63 13.61 -13.96 -0.22
N TYR A 64 12.43 -14.00 0.40
CA TYR A 64 11.61 -12.80 0.57
C TYR A 64 12.33 -11.70 1.36
N LEU A 65 12.93 -12.06 2.50
CA LEU A 65 13.67 -11.11 3.34
C LEU A 65 14.90 -10.55 2.62
N GLN A 66 15.52 -11.31 1.71
CA GLN A 66 16.62 -10.83 0.88
C GLN A 66 16.14 -9.83 -0.19
N ALA A 67 14.94 -10.03 -0.75
CA ALA A 67 14.36 -9.15 -1.77
C ALA A 67 13.66 -7.90 -1.17
N LEU A 68 13.21 -7.98 0.08
CA LEU A 68 12.43 -6.95 0.76
C LEU A 68 13.10 -5.56 0.75
N PRO A 69 14.42 -5.41 1.04
CA PRO A 69 15.06 -4.09 1.01
C PRO A 69 15.01 -3.40 -0.37
N GLU A 70 15.17 -4.14 -1.47
CA GLU A 70 15.10 -3.54 -2.81
C GLU A 70 13.66 -3.14 -3.15
N MET A 71 12.67 -3.94 -2.73
CA MET A 71 11.26 -3.57 -2.86
C MET A 71 10.96 -2.29 -2.07
N LEU A 72 11.34 -2.20 -0.80
CA LEU A 72 11.13 -1.02 0.05
C LEU A 72 11.87 0.21 -0.47
N LYS A 73 13.05 0.03 -1.06
CA LYS A 73 13.78 1.10 -1.74
C LYS A 73 13.00 1.66 -2.93
N LEU A 74 12.32 0.82 -3.72
CA LEU A 74 11.44 1.30 -4.78
C LEU A 74 10.29 2.14 -4.22
N TYR A 75 9.65 1.72 -3.13
CA TYR A 75 8.63 2.54 -2.45
C TYR A 75 9.19 3.87 -1.95
N SER A 76 10.35 3.84 -1.30
CA SER A 76 11.03 5.03 -0.80
C SER A 76 11.37 6.00 -1.93
N GLN A 77 11.86 5.51 -3.07
CA GLN A 77 12.13 6.32 -4.26
C GLN A 77 10.84 6.86 -4.89
N PHE A 78 9.78 6.05 -4.91
CA PHE A 78 8.51 6.43 -5.49
C PHE A 78 7.83 7.55 -4.69
N LEU A 79 7.83 7.44 -3.35
CA LEU A 79 7.39 8.51 -2.44
C LEU A 79 8.30 9.74 -2.55
N GLY A 80 9.61 9.51 -2.59
CA GLY A 80 10.61 10.57 -2.68
C GLY A 80 10.52 11.53 -1.49
N LYS A 81 10.26 12.81 -1.79
CA LYS A 81 10.10 13.89 -0.80
C LYS A 81 8.64 14.30 -0.60
N GLN A 82 7.71 13.63 -1.28
CA GLN A 82 6.29 13.97 -1.19
C GLN A 82 5.71 13.48 0.14
N PRO A 83 4.69 14.16 0.69
CA PRO A 83 4.01 13.68 1.88
C PRO A 83 3.17 12.42 1.60
N TRP A 84 2.64 12.27 0.38
CA TRP A 84 1.82 11.15 -0.08
C TRP A 84 2.32 10.61 -1.42
N PHE A 85 1.94 9.39 -1.77
CA PHE A 85 2.47 8.67 -2.94
C PHE A 85 2.13 9.33 -4.30
N LEU A 86 1.02 10.08 -4.34
CA LEU A 86 0.58 10.83 -5.52
C LEU A 86 0.84 12.35 -5.42
N GLY A 87 1.43 12.84 -4.33
CA GLY A 87 1.81 14.25 -4.17
C GLY A 87 1.35 14.83 -2.83
N ASP A 88 0.71 15.99 -2.87
CA ASP A 88 0.34 16.77 -1.68
C ASP A 88 -1.00 16.34 -1.05
N LYS A 89 -1.85 15.63 -1.80
CA LYS A 89 -3.15 15.15 -1.33
C LYS A 89 -3.09 13.66 -1.03
N ILE A 90 -3.74 13.25 0.06
CA ILE A 90 -3.95 11.84 0.36
C ILE A 90 -4.93 11.23 -0.66
N THR A 91 -4.64 10.00 -1.06
CA THR A 91 -5.44 9.22 -2.02
C THR A 91 -5.58 7.79 -1.52
N PHE A 92 -6.46 6.99 -2.12
CA PHE A 92 -6.69 5.63 -1.62
C PHE A 92 -5.44 4.74 -1.70
N VAL A 93 -4.47 5.05 -2.57
CA VAL A 93 -3.23 4.27 -2.66
C VAL A 93 -2.31 4.48 -1.47
N ASP A 94 -2.44 5.59 -0.75
CA ASP A 94 -1.73 5.78 0.51
C ASP A 94 -2.23 4.80 1.59
N PHE A 95 -3.52 4.46 1.58
CA PHE A 95 -4.08 3.44 2.47
C PHE A 95 -3.55 2.03 2.13
N ILE A 96 -3.40 1.73 0.84
CA ILE A 96 -2.78 0.46 0.39
C ILE A 96 -1.32 0.43 0.79
N ALA A 97 -0.57 1.50 0.53
CA ALA A 97 0.85 1.58 0.86
C ALA A 97 1.08 1.46 2.38
N TYR A 98 0.25 2.11 3.20
CA TYR A 98 0.28 1.96 4.65
C TYR A 98 0.10 0.50 5.07
N ASP A 99 -0.95 -0.18 4.60
CA ASP A 99 -1.22 -1.59 4.94
C ASP A 99 -0.09 -2.53 4.48
N VAL A 100 0.55 -2.25 3.33
CA VAL A 100 1.73 -3.02 2.89
C VAL A 100 2.93 -2.79 3.80
N LEU A 101 3.24 -1.53 4.12
CA LEU A 101 4.42 -1.19 4.93
C LEU A 101 4.25 -1.68 6.37
N GLU A 102 3.07 -1.52 6.97
CA GLU A 102 2.75 -1.97 8.32
C GLU A 102 2.89 -3.49 8.44
N ARG A 103 2.33 -4.27 7.50
CA ARG A 103 2.48 -5.72 7.51
C ARG A 103 3.92 -6.19 7.35
N ASN A 104 4.70 -5.51 6.52
CA ASN A 104 6.13 -5.81 6.38
C ASN A 104 6.90 -5.49 7.66
N GLN A 105 6.56 -4.42 8.35
CA GLN A 105 7.14 -4.07 9.63
C GLN A 105 6.74 -5.07 10.73
N VAL A 106 5.51 -5.57 10.73
CA VAL A 106 5.10 -6.67 11.61
C VAL A 106 5.88 -7.95 11.30
N PHE A 107 6.14 -8.23 10.02
CA PHE A 107 6.85 -9.42 9.57
C PHE A 107 8.37 -9.38 9.87
N GLU A 108 9.01 -8.22 9.66
CA GLU A 108 10.42 -7.95 9.95
C GLU A 108 10.54 -6.52 10.53
N PRO A 109 10.58 -6.37 11.87
CA PRO A 109 10.53 -5.07 12.54
C PRO A 109 11.58 -4.06 12.09
N SER A 110 12.76 -4.55 11.68
CA SER A 110 13.88 -3.68 11.27
C SER A 110 13.83 -3.27 9.79
N CYS A 111 12.90 -3.79 8.98
CA CYS A 111 12.93 -3.62 7.52
C CYS A 111 12.88 -2.16 7.04
N LEU A 112 12.32 -1.25 7.83
CA LEU A 112 12.20 0.18 7.50
C LEU A 112 13.36 1.04 8.03
N ASP A 113 14.32 0.49 8.78
CA ASP A 113 15.38 1.27 9.43
C ASP A 113 16.23 2.08 8.44
N ALA A 114 16.42 1.57 7.23
CA ALA A 114 17.15 2.25 6.16
C ALA A 114 16.32 3.31 5.40
N PHE A 115 15.01 3.43 5.68
CA PHE A 115 14.06 4.23 4.89
C PHE A 115 13.30 5.25 5.75
N PRO A 116 13.97 6.32 6.23
CA PRO A 116 13.36 7.30 7.13
C PRO A 116 12.11 7.97 6.52
N ASN A 117 12.07 8.21 5.22
CA ASN A 117 10.91 8.80 4.56
C ASN A 117 9.66 7.88 4.60
N LEU A 118 9.84 6.56 4.59
CA LEU A 118 8.73 5.61 4.74
C LEU A 118 8.22 5.58 6.20
N LYS A 119 9.13 5.70 7.18
CA LYS A 119 8.74 5.85 8.59
C LYS A 119 7.98 7.16 8.83
N ASP A 120 8.43 8.25 8.20
CA ASP A 120 7.75 9.54 8.26
C ASP A 120 6.36 9.47 7.61
N PHE A 121 6.23 8.73 6.51
CA PHE A 121 4.93 8.47 5.87
C PHE A 121 3.98 7.71 6.81
N ILE A 122 4.43 6.61 7.42
CA ILE A 122 3.62 5.85 8.41
C ILE A 122 3.18 6.78 9.55
N SER A 123 4.13 7.49 10.16
CA SER A 123 3.85 8.39 11.28
C SER A 123 2.84 9.48 10.89
N ARG A 124 2.93 10.01 9.66
CA ARG A 124 2.00 10.99 9.13
C ARG A 124 0.60 10.41 8.90
N PHE A 125 0.53 9.19 8.39
CA PHE A 125 -0.72 8.49 8.15
C PHE A 125 -1.46 8.18 9.46
N GLU A 126 -0.76 7.70 10.48
CA GLU A 126 -1.35 7.33 11.79
C GLU A 126 -1.92 8.51 12.57
N VAL A 127 -1.41 9.73 12.35
CA VAL A 127 -1.91 10.96 12.98
C VAL A 127 -2.83 11.78 12.06
N PHE A 128 -3.10 11.29 10.84
CA PHE A 128 -3.95 12.00 9.90
C PHE A 128 -5.40 12.04 10.43
N PRO A 129 -6.01 13.24 10.56
CA PRO A 129 -7.36 13.34 11.09
C PRO A 129 -8.38 12.74 10.11
N LEU A 130 -9.23 11.85 10.63
CA LEU A 130 -10.40 11.28 9.94
C LEU A 130 -11.48 12.35 9.70
#